data_AF-A0A934E4S0-F1
#
_entry.id   AF-A0A934E4S0-F1
#
_cell.length_a   1.000
_cell.length_b   1.000
_cell.length_c   1.000
_cell.angle_alpha   90.00
_cell.angle_beta   90.00
_cell.angle_gamma   90.00
#
_symmetry.space_group_name_H-M   'P 1'
#
loop_
_entity.id
_entity.type
_entity.pdbx_description
1 polymer ?
#
loop_
_entity_poly.entity_id
_entity_poly.type
_entity_poly.pdbx_seq_one_letter_code
_entity_poly.pdbx_strand_id
1 'polypeptide(L)'
;MVVFALLAVAVLVAYLLVQRTRELFCVSVRKGRALVVRGRIPQGLLNDLTDVLAKPPVQSASIRAVRTASGARLTVDGVDEGQEQRLRNVFHIYPLARLSAAPLLDRRSLGQWLGIAWLAWLLDRSVGPRNP
;
A
#
# COMPACT_ATOMS: atom_id res chain seq x y z
N MET A 1 -18.17 27.38 20.98
CA MET A 1 -17.98 27.13 19.53
C MET A 1 -16.54 26.74 19.20
N VAL A 2 -15.54 27.59 19.45
CA VAL A 2 -14.12 27.33 19.08
C VAL A 2 -13.52 26.10 19.77
N VAL A 3 -13.78 25.91 21.06
CA VAL A 3 -13.27 24.73 21.82
C VAL A 3 -13.81 23.42 21.26
N PHE A 4 -15.11 23.37 20.90
CA PHE A 4 -15.71 22.20 20.27
C PHE A 4 -15.16 21.93 18.87
N ALA A 5 -14.88 22.98 18.09
CA ALA A 5 -14.24 22.84 16.78
C ALA A 5 -12.81 22.27 16.90
N LEU A 6 -12.03 22.77 17.86
CA LEU A 6 -10.68 22.26 18.13
C LEU A 6 -10.70 20.79 18.59
N LEU A 7 -11.64 20.43 19.46
CA LEU A 7 -11.85 19.04 19.90
C LEU A 7 -12.23 18.14 18.72
N ALA A 8 -13.14 18.57 17.86
CA ALA A 8 -13.54 17.81 16.68
C ALA A 8 -12.36 17.58 15.72
N VAL A 9 -11.54 18.61 15.49
CA VAL A 9 -10.31 18.49 14.68
C VAL A 9 -9.31 17.55 15.33
N ALA A 10 -9.08 17.65 16.64
CA ALA A 10 -8.16 16.77 17.36
C ALA A 10 -8.61 15.30 17.31
N VAL A 11 -9.91 15.03 17.48
CA VAL A 11 -10.49 13.70 17.35
C VAL A 11 -10.35 13.17 15.92
N LEU A 12 -10.61 14.00 14.91
CA LEU A 12 -10.45 13.62 13.51
C LEU A 12 -8.98 13.28 13.19
N VAL A 13 -8.04 14.11 13.64
CA VAL A 13 -6.60 13.86 13.45
C VAL A 13 -6.18 12.58 14.17
N ALA A 14 -6.60 12.38 15.43
CA ALA A 14 -6.31 11.16 16.18
C ALA A 14 -6.88 9.92 15.48
N TYR A 15 -8.12 10.00 14.98
CA TYR A 15 -8.75 8.93 14.22
C TYR A 15 -7.95 8.57 12.95
N LEU A 16 -7.51 9.58 12.19
CA LEU A 16 -6.66 9.39 11.01
C LEU A 16 -5.29 8.80 11.37
N LEU A 17 -4.71 9.17 12.51
CA LEU A 17 -3.44 8.60 12.98
C LEU A 17 -3.59 7.14 13.43
N VAL A 18 -4.67 6.78 14.10
CA VAL A 18 -4.96 5.40 14.54
C VAL A 18 -5.27 4.50 13.34
N GLN A 19 -5.96 5.00 12.32
CA GLN A 19 -6.13 4.28 11.05
C GLN A 19 -4.77 3.94 10.43
N ARG A 20 -3.80 4.87 10.49
CA ARG A 20 -2.46 4.68 9.93
C ARG A 20 -1.61 3.64 10.67
N THR A 21 -1.77 3.46 11.97
CA THR A 21 -1.02 2.43 12.72
C THR A 21 -1.53 1.01 12.48
N ARG A 22 -2.73 0.85 11.89
CA ARG A 22 -3.27 -0.46 11.53
C ARG A 22 -2.83 -0.93 10.14
N GLU A 23 -2.29 -0.04 9.30
CA GLU A 23 -1.79 -0.41 7.97
C GLU A 23 -0.46 -1.16 8.09
N LEU A 24 -0.44 -2.43 7.66
CA LEU A 24 0.78 -3.24 7.57
C LEU A 24 1.65 -2.80 6.39
N PHE A 25 1.02 -2.59 5.24
CA PHE A 25 1.65 -2.01 4.05
C PHE A 25 0.62 -1.38 3.11
N CYS A 26 1.11 -0.45 2.29
CA CYS A 26 0.37 0.16 1.20
C CYS A 26 1.25 0.15 -0.05
N VAL A 27 0.76 -0.45 -1.13
CA VAL A 27 1.42 -0.53 -2.43
C VAL A 27 0.54 0.17 -3.45
N SER A 28 1.10 1.18 -4.12
CA SER A 28 0.45 1.84 -5.24
C SER A 28 1.03 1.28 -6.52
N VAL A 29 0.17 0.79 -7.40
CA VAL A 29 0.53 0.33 -8.74
C VAL A 29 0.09 1.36 -9.74
N ARG A 30 0.99 1.73 -10.66
CA ARG A 30 0.68 2.66 -11.76
C ARG A 30 1.46 2.27 -13.00
N LYS A 31 0.79 2.21 -14.15
CA LYS A 31 1.37 1.84 -15.45
C LYS A 31 2.21 0.55 -15.37
N GLY A 32 1.69 -0.48 -14.69
CA GLY A 32 2.38 -1.76 -14.53
C GLY A 32 3.60 -1.75 -13.59
N ARG A 33 3.85 -0.67 -12.84
CA ARG A 33 4.92 -0.60 -11.83
C ARG A 33 4.30 -0.52 -10.43
N ALA A 34 4.75 -1.40 -9.54
CA ALA A 34 4.34 -1.41 -8.14
C ALA A 34 5.34 -0.64 -7.26
N LEU A 35 4.83 0.29 -6.45
CA LEU A 35 5.59 1.13 -5.56
C LEU A 35 5.05 1.01 -4.13
N VAL A 36 5.89 0.59 -3.20
CA VAL A 36 5.52 0.43 -1.79
C VAL A 36 5.45 1.81 -1.15
N VAL A 37 4.26 2.37 -0.99
CA VAL A 37 4.06 3.70 -0.40
C VAL A 37 4.33 3.69 1.10
N ARG A 38 3.94 2.61 1.80
CA ARG A 38 4.09 2.49 3.26
C ARG A 38 4.30 1.05 3.71
N GLY A 39 4.89 0.90 4.89
CA GLY A 39 4.95 -0.37 5.61
C GLY A 39 6.09 -1.30 5.19
N ARG A 40 5.94 -2.58 5.57
CA ARG A 40 6.91 -3.65 5.28
C ARG A 40 6.20 -4.73 4.48
N ILE A 41 6.79 -5.10 3.34
CA ILE A 41 6.29 -6.19 2.51
C ILE A 41 7.47 -7.09 2.13
N PRO A 42 7.35 -8.42 2.31
CA PRO A 42 8.33 -9.35 1.78
C PRO A 42 8.43 -9.20 0.25
N GLN A 43 9.64 -9.22 -0.30
CA GLN A 43 9.85 -9.08 -1.74
C GLN A 43 9.11 -10.17 -2.55
N GLY A 44 9.05 -11.40 -2.04
CA GLY A 44 8.29 -12.49 -2.67
C GLY A 44 6.80 -12.16 -2.82
N LEU A 45 6.17 -11.63 -1.75
CA LEU A 45 4.78 -11.20 -1.82
C LEU A 45 4.60 -10.03 -2.80
N LEU A 46 5.52 -9.06 -2.82
CA LEU A 46 5.45 -7.94 -3.77
C LEU A 46 5.53 -8.44 -5.22
N ASN A 47 6.40 -9.41 -5.50
CA ASN A 47 6.52 -10.01 -6.83
C ASN A 47 5.23 -10.75 -7.22
N ASP A 48 4.70 -11.61 -6.34
CA ASP A 48 3.46 -12.35 -6.61
C ASP A 48 2.26 -11.41 -6.85
N LEU A 49 2.15 -10.34 -6.07
CA LEU A 49 1.12 -9.32 -6.28
C LEU A 49 1.31 -8.60 -7.64
N THR A 50 2.55 -8.30 -8.00
CA THR A 50 2.86 -7.66 -9.29
C THR A 50 2.54 -8.58 -10.47
N ASP A 51 2.80 -9.88 -10.34
CA ASP A 51 2.50 -10.87 -11.37
C ASP A 51 0.99 -11.00 -11.63
N VAL A 52 0.17 -10.95 -10.57
CA VAL A 52 -1.30 -10.93 -10.71
C VAL A 52 -1.78 -9.66 -11.43
N LEU A 53 -1.18 -8.51 -11.13
CA LEU A 53 -1.54 -7.21 -11.73
C LEU A 53 -0.98 -7.00 -13.14
N ALA A 54 -0.04 -7.85 -13.57
CA ALA A 54 0.50 -7.81 -14.92
C ALA A 54 -0.44 -8.45 -15.95
N LYS A 55 -1.41 -9.28 -15.51
CA LYS A 55 -2.26 -10.09 -16.39
C LYS A 55 -3.72 -10.16 -15.88
N PRO A 56 -4.64 -9.32 -16.39
CA PRO A 56 -4.43 -8.21 -17.33
C PRO A 56 -3.70 -7.01 -16.71
N PRO A 57 -2.97 -6.19 -17.51
CA PRO A 57 -2.22 -5.05 -16.99
C PRO A 57 -3.15 -3.96 -16.46
N VAL A 58 -2.96 -3.57 -15.20
CA VAL A 58 -3.76 -2.53 -14.55
C VAL A 58 -3.10 -1.15 -14.71
N GLN A 59 -3.89 -0.14 -15.10
CA GLN A 59 -3.40 1.23 -15.28
C GLN A 59 -3.02 1.90 -13.95
N SER A 60 -3.87 1.73 -12.93
CA SER A 60 -3.66 2.25 -11.59
C SER A 60 -4.42 1.43 -10.57
N ALA A 61 -3.73 0.92 -9.56
CA ALA A 61 -4.33 0.23 -8.43
C ALA A 61 -3.70 0.66 -7.10
N SER A 62 -4.44 0.51 -6.02
CA SER A 62 -3.95 0.72 -4.66
C SER A 62 -4.25 -0.51 -3.82
N ILE A 63 -3.21 -1.15 -3.31
CA ILE A 63 -3.29 -2.35 -2.48
C ILE A 63 -2.88 -1.98 -1.06
N ARG A 64 -3.79 -2.16 -0.11
CA ARG A 64 -3.57 -1.86 1.31
C ARG A 64 -3.81 -3.11 2.13
N ALA A 65 -2.85 -3.49 2.97
CA ALA A 65 -3.04 -4.52 3.97
C ALA A 65 -3.23 -3.86 5.34
N VAL A 66 -4.35 -4.15 5.99
CA VAL A 66 -4.71 -3.59 7.30
C VAL A 66 -4.82 -4.72 8.31
N ARG A 67 -4.20 -4.55 9.48
CA ARG A 67 -4.34 -5.47 10.61
C ARG A 67 -5.75 -5.35 11.19
N THR A 68 -6.43 -6.47 11.31
CA THR A 68 -7.77 -6.62 11.91
C THR A 68 -7.68 -7.40 13.22
N ALA A 69 -8.76 -7.46 14.00
CA ALA A 69 -8.79 -8.18 15.28
C ALA A 69 -8.47 -9.68 15.15
N SER A 70 -8.80 -10.30 14.01
CA SER A 70 -8.59 -11.73 13.74
C SER A 70 -7.45 -12.03 12.75
N GLY A 71 -6.72 -11.01 12.28
CA GLY A 71 -5.64 -11.21 11.32
C GLY A 71 -5.28 -9.97 10.51
N ALA A 72 -5.21 -10.13 9.19
CA ALA A 72 -4.92 -9.07 8.25
C ALA A 72 -5.90 -9.15 7.09
N ARG A 73 -6.37 -8.00 6.63
CA ARG A 73 -7.28 -7.87 5.50
C ARG A 73 -6.57 -7.10 4.40
N LEU A 74 -6.65 -7.61 3.17
CA LEU A 74 -6.25 -6.91 1.98
C LEU A 74 -7.45 -6.12 1.43
N THR A 75 -7.23 -4.83 1.17
CA THR A 75 -8.15 -3.94 0.46
C THR A 75 -7.47 -3.54 -0.83
N VAL A 76 -8.16 -3.72 -1.96
CA VAL A 76 -7.63 -3.37 -3.27
C VAL A 76 -8.60 -2.43 -3.95
N ASP A 77 -8.08 -1.33 -4.49
CA ASP A 77 -8.82 -0.37 -5.29
C ASP A 77 -8.23 -0.33 -6.72
N GLY A 78 -9.07 -0.19 -7.75
CA GLY A 78 -8.63 0.02 -9.13
C GLY A 78 -8.29 -1.24 -9.93
N VAL A 79 -8.75 -2.41 -9.49
CA VAL A 79 -8.62 -3.71 -10.19
C VAL A 79 -10.01 -4.29 -10.50
N ASP A 80 -10.08 -5.27 -11.39
CA ASP A 80 -11.31 -6.04 -11.59
C ASP A 80 -11.54 -7.04 -10.43
N GLU A 81 -12.77 -7.52 -10.28
CA GLU A 81 -13.16 -8.42 -9.18
C GLU A 81 -12.42 -9.77 -9.22
N GLY A 82 -12.07 -10.25 -10.42
CA GLY A 82 -11.28 -11.47 -10.59
C GLY A 82 -9.84 -11.31 -10.11
N GLN A 83 -9.21 -10.17 -10.42
CA GLN A 83 -7.90 -9.79 -9.94
C GLN A 83 -7.91 -9.55 -8.44
N GLU A 84 -8.93 -8.88 -7.91
CA GLU A 84 -9.09 -8.70 -6.46
C GLU A 84 -9.08 -10.05 -5.74
N GLN A 85 -9.87 -11.02 -6.23
CA GLN A 85 -9.93 -12.34 -5.62
C GLN A 85 -8.58 -13.07 -5.72
N ARG A 86 -7.86 -12.96 -6.85
CA ARG A 86 -6.51 -13.51 -6.99
C ARG A 86 -5.51 -12.88 -6.02
N LEU A 87 -5.54 -11.57 -5.85
CA LEU A 87 -4.68 -10.85 -4.91
C LEU A 87 -4.96 -11.27 -3.47
N ARG A 88 -6.23 -11.47 -3.10
CA ARG A 88 -6.62 -12.02 -1.79
C ARG A 88 -6.11 -13.44 -1.59
N ASN A 89 -6.20 -14.30 -2.62
CA ASN A 89 -5.68 -15.66 -2.56
C ASN A 89 -4.16 -15.67 -2.33
N VAL A 90 -3.41 -14.87 -3.12
CA VAL A 90 -1.97 -14.70 -2.93
C VAL A 90 -1.67 -14.23 -1.51
N PHE A 91 -2.38 -13.21 -1.03
CA PHE A 91 -2.17 -12.68 0.31
C PHE A 91 -2.41 -13.70 1.43
N HIS A 92 -3.45 -14.54 1.31
CA HIS A 92 -3.74 -15.58 2.30
C HIS A 92 -2.66 -16.67 2.41
N ILE A 93 -1.86 -16.88 1.36
CA ILE A 93 -0.74 -17.85 1.39
C ILE A 93 0.38 -17.34 2.32
N TYR A 94 0.49 -16.03 2.55
CA TYR A 94 1.56 -15.45 3.36
C TYR A 94 1.15 -15.29 4.84
N PRO A 95 1.77 -16.02 5.78
CA PRO A 95 1.45 -15.89 7.19
C PRO A 95 1.88 -14.52 7.74
N LEU A 96 1.03 -13.94 8.58
CA LEU A 96 1.21 -12.63 9.22
C LEU A 96 2.58 -12.45 9.91
N ALA A 97 3.14 -13.52 10.48
CA ALA A 97 4.45 -13.51 11.12
C ALA A 97 5.59 -13.15 10.14
N ARG A 98 5.48 -13.57 8.87
CA ARG A 98 6.45 -13.23 7.82
C ARG A 98 6.30 -11.80 7.32
N LEU A 99 5.08 -11.23 7.38
CA LEU A 99 4.85 -9.82 7.04
C LEU A 99 5.54 -8.87 8.04
N SER A 100 5.49 -9.19 9.33
CA SER A 100 6.14 -8.38 10.38
C SER A 100 7.67 -8.50 10.42
N ALA A 101 8.21 -9.66 10.01
CA ALA A 101 9.65 -9.94 10.03
C ALA A 101 10.38 -9.45 8.76
N ALA A 102 9.66 -8.94 7.75
CA ALA A 102 10.25 -8.53 6.49
C ALA A 102 11.23 -7.35 6.67
N PRO A 103 12.43 -7.41 6.05
CA PRO A 103 13.36 -6.29 6.06
C PRO A 103 12.75 -5.06 5.37
N LEU A 104 13.10 -3.87 5.84
CA LEU A 104 12.73 -2.62 5.17
C LEU A 104 13.37 -2.62 3.78
N LEU A 105 12.57 -2.49 2.72
CA LEU A 105 13.11 -2.22 1.39
C LEU A 105 13.81 -0.85 1.44
N ASP A 106 15.14 -0.88 1.39
CA ASP A 106 16.09 0.20 1.67
C ASP A 106 16.15 1.31 0.59
N ARG A 107 15.07 1.45 -0.20
CA ARG A 107 14.94 2.47 -1.25
C ARG A 107 13.64 3.24 -1.10
N ARG A 108 13.45 3.88 0.06
CA ARG A 108 12.30 4.77 0.29
C ARG A 108 12.54 6.17 -0.27
N SER A 109 11.75 6.63 -1.24
CA SER A 109 11.68 8.02 -1.66
C SER A 109 11.04 8.88 -0.56
N LEU A 110 11.35 10.18 -0.55
CA LEU A 110 10.80 11.14 0.44
C LEU A 110 9.25 11.12 0.50
N GLY A 111 8.59 10.84 -0.62
CA GLY A 111 7.13 10.67 -0.66
C GLY A 111 6.62 9.36 -0.06
N GLN A 112 7.43 8.30 -0.05
CA GLN A 112 7.16 7.07 0.72
C GLN A 112 7.38 7.30 2.22
N TRP A 113 8.32 8.18 2.59
CA TRP A 113 8.55 8.58 3.98
C TRP A 113 7.36 9.37 4.57
N LEU A 114 6.82 10.32 3.79
CA LEU A 114 5.59 11.04 4.13
C LEU A 114 4.33 10.16 3.93
N GLY A 115 4.49 9.07 3.19
CA GLY A 115 3.45 8.11 2.84
C GLY A 115 2.31 8.75 2.05
N ILE A 116 2.66 9.67 1.16
CA ILE A 116 1.75 10.38 0.27
C ILE A 116 1.97 9.79 -1.12
N ALA A 117 0.99 9.03 -1.64
CA ALA A 117 1.14 8.29 -2.89
C ALA A 117 1.50 9.19 -4.08
N TRP A 118 0.85 10.35 -4.23
CA TRP A 118 1.15 11.27 -5.34
C TRP A 118 2.55 11.87 -5.25
N LEU A 119 3.03 12.18 -4.04
CA LEU A 119 4.38 12.71 -3.80
C LEU A 119 5.44 11.62 -4.02
N ALA A 120 5.13 10.38 -3.64
CA ALA A 120 5.99 9.22 -3.86
C ALA A 120 6.25 8.99 -5.34
N TRP A 121 5.21 9.12 -6.18
CA TRP A 121 5.32 9.05 -7.63
C TRP A 121 6.05 10.24 -8.26
N LEU A 122 5.92 11.44 -7.68
CA LEU A 122 6.61 12.64 -8.17
C LEU A 122 8.13 12.58 -7.89
N LEU A 123 8.52 12.02 -6.74
CA LEU A 123 9.90 11.98 -6.26
C LEU A 123 10.64 10.70 -6.63
N ASP A 124 9.94 9.70 -7.18
CA ASP A 124 10.59 8.54 -7.77
C ASP A 124 11.33 8.97 -9.05
N ARG A 125 12.64 9.21 -8.95
CA ARG A 125 13.50 9.64 -10.07
C ARG A 125 13.63 8.58 -11.17
N SER A 126 12.94 7.45 -11.07
CA SER A 126 12.88 6.40 -12.11
C SER A 126 11.79 6.65 -13.17
N VAL A 127 11.09 7.79 -13.10
CA VAL A 127 10.24 8.36 -14.17
C VAL A 127 11.13 9.10 -15.20
N GLY A 128 12.15 8.41 -15.71
CA GLY A 128 12.69 8.73 -17.03
C GLY A 128 11.91 7.90 -18.05
N PRO A 129 11.55 8.44 -19.23
CA PRO A 129 10.99 7.60 -20.29
C PRO A 129 11.99 6.45 -20.53
N ARG A 130 11.51 5.21 -20.41
CA ARG A 130 12.22 4.09 -21.04
C ARG A 130 12.12 4.37 -22.53
N ASN A 131 13.19 4.90 -23.11
CA ASN A 131 13.34 4.94 -24.56
C ASN A 131 13.20 3.50 -25.09
N PRO A 132 12.50 3.31 -26.21
CA PRO A 132 12.32 2.02 -26.85
C PRO A 132 13.65 1.37 -27.24
#